data_AF-K3WPB0-F1
#
_entry.id   AF-K3WPB0-F1
#
_cell.length_a   1.000
_cell.length_b   1.000
_cell.length_c   1.000
_cell.angle_alpha   90.00
_cell.angle_beta   90.00
_cell.angle_gamma   90.00
#
_symmetry.space_group_name_H-M   'P 1'
#
loop_
_entity.id
_entity.type
_entity.pdbx_description
1 polymer ?
#
loop_
_entity_poly.entity_id
_entity_poly.type
_entity_poly.pdbx_seq_one_letter_code
_entity_poly.pdbx_strand_id
1 'polypeptide(L)'
;MTDKVAPTPLSEAQIFAQLKTHLQPLDVLIDVLGKEVTLFQRSMYKNQSQHRRAAFFQNLHQRCLRDIKLPSVKALFAGVSSVLAQLEVEPGMHHIAWKTLAADVKVSADAVLRQLVAFATDAAQVIVAAQKAYKYPFSQLLLYSELCICQTCLEAQFAMTYFMPFALMMNSVLSRLVVLFKTLLARAIESHGAITLLYLNEVTKSNPLRAKVTAVQLRGYQMPANVIQIANV
;
A
#
# COMPACT_ATOMS: atom_id res chain seq x y z
N MET A 1 -37.20 -0.70 -9.87
CA MET A 1 -36.63 0.58 -9.45
C MET A 1 -36.20 0.42 -8.00
N THR A 2 -34.95 0.02 -7.77
CA THR A 2 -34.37 0.00 -6.43
C THR A 2 -33.77 1.38 -6.22
N ASP A 3 -34.42 2.19 -5.40
CA ASP A 3 -33.82 3.42 -4.88
C ASP A 3 -32.52 3.02 -4.19
N LYS A 4 -31.40 3.34 -4.84
CA LYS A 4 -30.09 3.35 -4.19
C LYS A 4 -30.18 4.43 -3.13
N VAL A 5 -30.57 4.04 -1.92
CA VAL A 5 -30.43 4.87 -0.73
C VAL A 5 -28.98 5.33 -0.71
N ALA A 6 -28.76 6.62 -0.99
CA ALA A 6 -27.44 7.20 -0.93
C ALA A 6 -26.89 6.92 0.48
N PRO A 7 -25.66 6.41 0.62
CA PRO A 7 -25.08 6.17 1.94
C PRO A 7 -25.13 7.49 2.70
N THR A 8 -25.74 7.45 3.89
CA THR A 8 -25.81 8.60 4.80
C THR A 8 -24.39 9.11 5.02
N PRO A 9 -24.11 10.42 4.86
CA PRO A 9 -22.77 10.93 5.04
C PRO A 9 -22.32 10.63 6.47
N LEU A 10 -21.24 9.84 6.60
CA LEU A 10 -20.65 9.50 7.89
C LEU A 10 -20.24 10.79 8.61
N SER A 11 -20.52 10.89 9.90
CA SER A 11 -20.07 12.03 10.69
C SER A 11 -18.54 12.02 10.82
N GLU A 12 -17.94 13.19 11.01
CA GLU A 12 -16.48 13.35 11.19
C GLU A 12 -15.96 12.40 12.30
N ALA A 13 -16.69 12.27 13.40
CA ALA A 13 -16.40 11.33 14.48
C ALA A 13 -16.46 9.85 14.04
N GLN A 14 -17.40 9.47 13.17
CA GLN A 14 -17.48 8.11 12.62
C GLN A 14 -16.32 7.81 11.67
N ILE A 15 -15.87 8.80 10.87
CA ILE A 15 -14.70 8.67 10.01
C ILE A 15 -13.44 8.46 10.88
N PHE A 16 -13.25 9.27 11.93
CA PHE A 16 -12.16 9.08 12.88
C PHE A 16 -12.19 7.71 13.55
N ALA A 17 -13.37 7.25 14.00
CA ALA A 17 -13.52 5.95 14.64
C ALA A 17 -13.21 4.78 13.68
N GLN A 18 -13.69 4.85 12.42
CA GLN A 18 -13.39 3.84 11.40
C GLN A 18 -11.90 3.81 11.05
N LEU A 19 -11.28 4.98 10.85
CA LEU A 19 -9.85 5.08 10.55
C LEU A 19 -8.99 4.53 11.70
N LYS A 20 -9.31 4.88 12.95
CA LYS A 20 -8.64 4.32 14.13
C LYS A 20 -8.79 2.79 14.18
N THR A 21 -9.99 2.28 13.91
CA THR A 21 -10.25 0.82 13.87
C THR A 21 -9.45 0.14 12.75
N HIS A 22 -9.30 0.79 11.59
CA HIS A 22 -8.53 0.25 10.45
C HIS A 22 -7.02 0.24 10.69
N LEU A 23 -6.52 1.14 11.54
CA LEU A 23 -5.10 1.25 11.91
C LEU A 23 -4.71 0.31 13.06
N GLN A 24 -5.64 -0.10 13.93
CA GLN A 24 -5.36 -1.00 15.06
C GLN A 24 -4.84 -2.42 14.71
N PRO A 25 -5.28 -3.12 13.65
CA PRO A 25 -4.76 -4.45 13.32
C PRO A 25 -3.40 -4.42 12.59
N LEU A 26 -2.77 -3.25 12.46
CA LEU A 26 -1.59 -3.09 11.62
C LEU A 26 -0.36 -3.83 12.15
N ASP A 27 -0.16 -3.88 13.47
CA ASP A 27 0.97 -4.61 14.06
C ASP A 27 0.94 -6.10 13.69
N VAL A 28 -0.24 -6.71 13.79
CA VAL A 28 -0.44 -8.11 13.38
C VAL A 28 -0.13 -8.29 11.89
N LEU A 29 -0.55 -7.34 11.06
CA LEU A 29 -0.32 -7.41 9.62
C LEU A 29 1.17 -7.27 9.25
N ILE A 30 1.88 -6.36 9.92
CA ILE A 30 3.34 -6.18 9.74
C ILE A 30 4.09 -7.42 10.22
N ASP A 31 3.68 -8.02 11.33
CA ASP A 31 4.28 -9.26 11.84
C ASP A 31 4.07 -10.43 10.89
N VAL A 32 2.86 -10.59 10.34
CA VAL A 32 2.56 -11.62 9.33
C VAL A 32 3.36 -11.36 8.06
N LEU A 33 3.44 -10.11 7.60
CA LEU A 33 4.28 -9.73 6.45
C LEU A 33 5.74 -10.09 6.70
N GLY A 34 6.27 -9.84 7.90
CA GLY A 34 7.65 -10.21 8.25
C GLY A 34 7.91 -11.71 8.20
N LYS A 35 6.95 -12.52 8.64
CA LYS A 35 7.03 -13.99 8.53
C LYS A 35 7.04 -14.43 7.07
N GLU A 36 6.17 -13.88 6.22
CA GLU A 36 6.11 -14.22 4.79
C GLU A 36 7.36 -13.76 4.03
N VAL A 37 7.87 -12.56 4.30
CA VAL A 37 9.14 -12.07 3.71
C VAL A 37 10.30 -12.98 4.11
N THR A 38 10.36 -13.40 5.38
CA THR A 38 11.39 -14.33 5.86
C THR A 38 11.27 -15.69 5.16
N LEU A 39 10.06 -16.21 5.00
CA LEU A 39 9.81 -17.47 4.30
C LEU A 39 10.23 -17.37 2.83
N PHE A 40 9.86 -16.29 2.14
CA PHE A 40 10.29 -16.00 0.78
C PHE A 40 11.81 -15.98 0.66
N GLN A 41 12.50 -15.20 1.51
CA GLN A 41 13.96 -15.07 1.47
C GLN A 41 14.66 -16.41 1.72
N ARG A 42 14.19 -17.21 2.69
CA ARG A 42 14.73 -18.55 2.96
C ARG A 42 14.52 -19.49 1.79
N SER A 43 13.34 -19.47 1.18
CA SER A 43 13.03 -20.27 0.00
C SER A 43 13.88 -19.86 -1.20
N MET A 44 14.08 -18.56 -1.43
CA MET A 44 14.99 -18.07 -2.46
C MET A 44 16.43 -18.53 -2.20
N TYR A 45 16.95 -18.35 -0.98
CA TYR A 45 18.31 -18.75 -0.62
C TYR A 45 18.56 -20.26 -0.86
N LYS A 46 17.68 -21.13 -0.36
CA LYS A 46 17.83 -22.59 -0.49
C LYS A 46 17.80 -23.07 -1.95
N ASN A 47 17.08 -22.37 -2.81
CA ASN A 47 16.84 -22.76 -4.20
C ASN A 47 17.79 -22.04 -5.18
N GLN A 48 18.67 -21.17 -4.67
CA GLN A 48 19.56 -20.34 -5.47
C GLN A 48 20.53 -21.16 -6.32
N SER A 49 21.15 -22.21 -5.76
CA SER A 49 22.11 -23.03 -6.50
C SER A 49 21.45 -23.83 -7.62
N GLN A 50 20.26 -24.38 -7.36
CA GLN A 50 19.50 -25.22 -8.30
C GLN A 50 18.89 -24.39 -9.45
N HIS A 51 18.47 -23.15 -9.17
CA HIS A 51 17.71 -22.34 -10.11
C HIS A 51 18.44 -21.06 -10.55
N ARG A 52 19.74 -20.94 -10.31
CA ARG A 52 20.54 -19.74 -10.62
C ARG A 52 20.35 -19.22 -12.06
N ARG A 53 20.24 -20.15 -13.02
CA ARG A 53 20.09 -19.86 -14.46
C ARG A 53 18.64 -19.86 -14.93
N ALA A 54 17.70 -20.24 -14.07
CA ALA A 54 16.29 -20.28 -14.44
C ALA A 54 15.71 -18.86 -14.47
N ALA A 55 15.09 -18.50 -15.60
CA ALA A 55 14.54 -17.18 -15.81
C ALA A 55 13.47 -16.80 -14.77
N PHE A 56 12.61 -17.76 -14.37
CA PHE A 56 11.61 -17.54 -13.32
C PHE A 56 12.27 -17.13 -11.99
N PHE A 57 13.40 -17.75 -11.65
CA PHE A 57 14.10 -17.53 -10.39
C PHE A 57 14.84 -16.18 -10.39
N GLN A 58 15.40 -15.78 -11.52
CA GLN A 58 16.01 -14.46 -11.70
C GLN A 58 14.96 -13.34 -11.57
N ASN A 59 13.76 -13.54 -12.13
CA ASN A 59 12.64 -12.61 -12.00
C ASN A 59 12.18 -12.43 -10.54
N LEU A 60 12.11 -13.52 -9.77
CA LEU A 60 11.80 -13.49 -8.34
C LEU A 60 12.87 -12.75 -7.54
N HIS A 61 14.14 -13.05 -7.81
CA HIS A 61 15.28 -12.52 -7.07
C HIS A 61 15.49 -11.02 -7.27
N GLN A 62 15.29 -10.52 -8.49
CA GLN A 62 15.57 -9.11 -8.81
C GLN A 62 14.45 -8.14 -8.39
N ARG A 63 13.21 -8.61 -8.21
CA ARG A 63 12.05 -7.70 -8.26
C ARG A 63 11.12 -7.69 -7.05
N CYS A 64 11.08 -8.74 -6.23
CA CYS A 64 9.93 -8.88 -5.32
C CYS A 64 10.08 -8.23 -3.94
N LEU A 65 11.23 -8.28 -3.25
CA LEU A 65 11.27 -7.98 -1.79
C LEU A 65 12.61 -7.46 -1.25
N ARG A 66 13.54 -7.00 -2.08
CA ARG A 66 14.93 -6.74 -1.63
C ARG A 66 15.08 -5.57 -0.66
N ASP A 67 14.18 -4.59 -0.72
CA ASP A 67 14.40 -3.27 -0.09
C ASP A 67 13.33 -2.87 0.95
N ILE A 68 12.43 -3.78 1.33
CA ILE A 68 11.31 -3.43 2.22
C ILE A 68 11.75 -3.47 3.68
N LYS A 69 11.87 -2.28 4.27
CA LYS A 69 12.21 -2.11 5.69
C LYS A 69 10.93 -2.10 6.53
N LEU A 70 10.55 -3.25 7.08
CA LEU A 70 9.38 -3.38 7.97
C LEU A 70 9.37 -2.38 9.14
N PRO A 71 10.51 -2.05 9.79
CA PRO A 71 10.53 -1.02 10.82
C PRO A 71 10.11 0.37 10.30
N SER A 72 10.47 0.69 9.06
CA SER A 72 10.07 1.95 8.43
C SER A 72 8.58 1.99 8.13
N VAL A 73 7.98 0.86 7.71
CA VAL A 73 6.53 0.75 7.54
C VAL A 73 5.81 0.93 8.88
N LYS A 74 6.30 0.30 9.95
CA LYS A 74 5.73 0.47 11.29
C LYS A 74 5.81 1.92 11.77
N ALA A 75 6.96 2.56 11.60
CA ALA A 75 7.17 3.96 11.96
C ALA A 75 6.27 4.91 11.17
N LEU A 76 6.07 4.66 9.86
CA LEU A 76 5.17 5.44 9.01
C LEU A 76 3.76 5.47 9.59
N PHE A 77 3.19 4.31 9.88
CA PHE A 77 1.82 4.25 10.39
C PHE A 77 1.68 4.72 11.84
N ALA A 78 2.72 4.59 12.66
CA ALA A 78 2.75 5.28 13.96
C ALA A 78 2.69 6.81 13.79
N GLY A 79 3.41 7.34 12.78
CA GLY A 79 3.33 8.74 12.37
C GLY A 79 1.93 9.14 11.89
N VAL A 80 1.29 8.31 11.07
CA VAL A 80 -0.12 8.48 10.66
C VAL A 80 -1.04 8.58 11.87
N SER A 81 -0.95 7.65 12.81
CA SER A 81 -1.76 7.67 14.04
C SER A 81 -1.51 8.94 14.86
N SER A 82 -0.27 9.39 14.95
CA SER A 82 0.09 10.63 15.65
C SER A 82 -0.53 11.86 14.98
N VAL A 83 -0.44 11.98 13.65
CA VAL A 83 -1.05 13.10 12.91
C VAL A 83 -2.57 13.08 13.02
N LEU A 84 -3.20 11.90 12.95
CA LEU A 84 -4.64 11.77 13.13
C LEU A 84 -5.08 12.17 14.54
N ALA A 85 -4.29 11.85 15.57
CA ALA A 85 -4.57 12.29 16.93
C ALA A 85 -4.43 13.82 17.08
N GLN A 86 -3.47 14.44 16.38
CA GLN A 86 -3.32 15.91 16.35
C GLN A 86 -4.47 16.61 15.61
N LEU A 87 -5.12 15.92 14.67
CA LEU A 87 -6.27 16.43 13.92
C LEU A 87 -7.61 16.15 14.60
N GLU A 88 -7.62 15.43 15.72
CA GLU A 88 -8.82 15.17 16.49
C GLU A 88 -9.21 16.41 17.31
N VAL A 89 -10.44 16.88 17.14
CA VAL A 89 -10.94 18.04 17.86
C VAL A 89 -11.38 17.62 19.27
N GLU A 90 -10.84 18.28 20.29
CA GLU A 90 -11.18 17.98 21.69
C GLU A 90 -12.67 18.23 22.00
N PRO A 91 -13.26 17.48 22.95
CA PRO A 91 -14.65 17.66 23.33
C PRO A 91 -14.94 19.10 23.77
N GLY A 92 -15.84 19.78 23.07
CA GLY A 92 -16.21 21.19 23.34
C GLY A 92 -15.50 22.23 22.48
N MET A 93 -14.51 21.84 21.67
CA MET A 93 -13.89 22.70 20.67
C MET A 93 -14.62 22.57 19.32
N HIS A 94 -14.79 23.67 18.59
CA HIS A 94 -15.42 23.66 17.26
C HIS A 94 -14.43 23.43 16.11
N HIS A 95 -13.16 23.81 16.31
CA HIS A 95 -12.06 23.65 15.35
C HIS A 95 -10.70 23.81 16.05
N ILE A 96 -9.62 23.38 15.41
CA ILE A 96 -8.24 23.53 15.91
C ILE A 96 -7.74 24.94 15.59
N ALA A 97 -7.10 25.64 16.55
CA ALA A 97 -6.59 26.99 16.31
C ALA A 97 -5.59 27.05 15.13
N TRP A 98 -5.72 28.06 14.26
CA TRP A 98 -4.85 28.23 13.07
C TRP A 98 -3.35 28.23 13.40
N LYS A 99 -2.95 28.79 14.54
CA LYS A 99 -1.55 28.83 14.98
C LYS A 99 -0.95 27.43 15.12
N THR A 100 -1.72 26.49 15.68
CA THR A 100 -1.33 25.09 15.86
C THR A 100 -1.34 24.35 14.52
N LEU A 101 -2.39 24.58 13.71
CA LEU A 101 -2.50 23.97 12.38
C LEU A 101 -1.34 24.37 11.45
N ALA A 102 -0.98 25.65 11.41
CA ALA A 102 0.03 26.17 10.48
C ALA A 102 1.47 25.87 10.88
N ALA A 103 1.70 25.46 12.14
CA ALA A 103 3.02 25.13 12.68
C ALA A 103 3.21 23.61 12.75
N ASP A 104 2.92 23.01 13.91
CA ASP A 104 3.31 21.64 14.22
C ASP A 104 2.54 20.61 13.38
N VAL A 105 1.22 20.78 13.25
CA VAL A 105 0.35 19.85 12.52
C VAL A 105 0.67 19.85 11.03
N LYS A 106 1.01 21.01 10.46
CA LYS A 106 1.41 21.11 9.06
C LYS A 106 2.69 20.33 8.79
N VAL A 107 3.72 20.53 9.63
CA VAL A 107 5.02 19.89 9.44
C VAL A 107 4.90 18.37 9.57
N SER A 108 4.14 17.89 10.56
CA SER A 108 3.90 16.47 10.76
C SER A 108 3.07 15.87 9.61
N ALA A 109 1.99 16.53 9.18
CA ALA A 109 1.17 16.09 8.06
C ALA A 109 1.96 16.06 6.74
N ASP A 110 2.72 17.09 6.42
CA ASP A 110 3.57 17.15 5.22
C ASP A 110 4.58 16.00 5.17
N ALA A 111 5.22 15.70 6.30
CA ALA A 111 6.18 14.61 6.40
C ALA A 111 5.51 13.24 6.17
N VAL A 112 4.37 12.98 6.83
CA VAL A 112 3.63 11.73 6.70
C VAL A 112 3.05 11.54 5.31
N LEU A 113 2.48 12.60 4.70
CA LEU A 113 1.93 12.53 3.35
C LEU A 113 3.01 12.15 2.31
N ARG A 114 4.22 12.70 2.42
CA ARG A 114 5.35 12.31 1.54
C ARG A 114 5.75 10.85 1.73
N GLN A 115 5.83 10.39 2.98
CA GLN A 115 6.18 9.01 3.27
C GLN A 115 5.10 8.02 2.80
N LEU A 116 3.81 8.38 2.92
CA LEU A 116 2.70 7.59 2.41
C LEU A 116 2.76 7.43 0.89
N VAL A 117 3.07 8.51 0.15
CA VAL A 117 3.22 8.46 -1.31
C VAL A 117 4.41 7.59 -1.73
N ALA A 118 5.56 7.73 -1.04
CA ALA A 118 6.74 6.89 -1.29
C ALA A 118 6.42 5.41 -1.03
N PHE A 119 5.87 5.10 0.15
CA PHE A 119 5.47 3.74 0.52
C PHE A 119 4.47 3.14 -0.47
N ALA A 120 3.44 3.90 -0.88
CA ALA A 120 2.43 3.42 -1.81
C ALA A 120 3.03 3.10 -3.18
N THR A 121 4.01 3.88 -3.63
CA THR A 121 4.74 3.65 -4.88
C THR A 121 5.59 2.37 -4.78
N ASP A 122 6.33 2.19 -3.69
CA ASP A 122 7.15 1.00 -3.47
C ASP A 122 6.30 -0.26 -3.35
N ALA A 123 5.20 -0.21 -2.59
CA ALA A 123 4.26 -1.31 -2.43
C ALA A 123 3.62 -1.70 -3.78
N ALA A 124 3.25 -0.73 -4.61
CA ALA A 124 2.73 -0.97 -5.95
C ALA A 124 3.76 -1.67 -6.85
N GLN A 125 5.03 -1.28 -6.80
CA GLN A 125 6.10 -1.96 -7.55
C GLN A 125 6.27 -3.41 -7.12
N VAL A 126 6.23 -3.66 -5.81
CA VAL A 126 6.30 -5.01 -5.22
C VAL A 126 5.13 -5.88 -5.67
N ILE A 127 3.90 -5.34 -5.63
CA ILE A 127 2.70 -6.05 -6.10
C ILE A 127 2.84 -6.41 -7.58
N VAL A 128 3.22 -5.45 -8.43
CA VAL A 128 3.40 -5.68 -9.87
C VAL A 128 4.51 -6.69 -10.13
N ALA A 129 5.62 -6.64 -9.38
CA ALA A 129 6.71 -7.60 -9.49
C ALA A 129 6.27 -9.01 -9.11
N ALA A 130 5.57 -9.16 -8.00
CA ALA A 130 5.04 -10.45 -7.54
C ALA A 130 3.98 -11.01 -8.50
N GLN A 131 3.09 -10.15 -9.01
CA GLN A 131 2.11 -10.53 -10.03
C GLN A 131 2.77 -10.95 -11.35
N LYS A 132 3.84 -10.28 -11.79
CA LYS A 132 4.63 -10.68 -12.97
C LYS A 132 5.36 -12.00 -12.77
N ALA A 133 5.75 -12.32 -11.53
CA ALA A 133 6.37 -13.61 -11.23
C ALA A 133 5.34 -14.76 -11.21
N TYR A 134 4.09 -14.45 -10.85
CA TYR A 134 2.96 -15.37 -10.84
C TYR A 134 2.39 -15.62 -12.25
N LYS A 135 1.98 -14.55 -12.96
CA LYS A 135 1.22 -14.65 -14.21
C LYS A 135 2.05 -15.14 -15.40
N TYR A 136 1.59 -16.24 -15.98
CA TYR A 136 1.62 -16.45 -17.43
C TYR A 136 0.76 -15.37 -18.12
N PRO A 137 1.13 -14.80 -19.29
CA PRO A 137 0.29 -13.83 -19.96
C PRO A 137 -0.93 -14.54 -20.56
N PHE A 138 -2.10 -14.39 -19.96
CA PHE A 138 -3.36 -14.80 -20.62
C PHE A 138 -4.30 -13.63 -20.95
N SER A 139 -3.88 -12.37 -20.78
CA SER A 139 -4.71 -11.27 -21.28
C SER A 139 -3.91 -10.01 -21.55
N GLN A 140 -3.43 -9.87 -22.78
CA GLN A 140 -3.86 -8.83 -23.75
C GLN A 140 -2.73 -8.57 -24.77
N LEU A 141 -2.99 -9.00 -26.01
CA LEU A 141 -2.51 -8.35 -27.24
C LEU A 141 -1.01 -8.05 -27.33
N LEU A 142 -0.17 -9.07 -27.43
CA LEU A 142 1.07 -8.96 -28.19
C LEU A 142 1.26 -10.23 -29.02
N LEU A 143 0.92 -10.11 -30.31
CA LEU A 143 1.54 -10.91 -31.36
C LEU A 143 3.08 -10.85 -31.19
N TYR A 144 3.72 -11.99 -31.44
CA TYR A 144 5.17 -12.26 -31.54
C TYR A 144 5.82 -13.02 -30.37
N SER A 145 5.94 -14.35 -30.61
CA SER A 145 6.79 -15.38 -29.99
C SER A 145 6.21 -16.18 -28.82
N GLU A 146 5.19 -16.99 -29.11
CA GLU A 146 4.51 -17.92 -28.20
C GLU A 146 5.34 -19.13 -27.70
N LEU A 147 6.67 -19.17 -27.89
CA LEU A 147 7.50 -20.30 -27.46
C LEU A 147 8.43 -20.01 -26.28
N CYS A 148 8.72 -18.74 -25.97
CA CYS A 148 9.73 -18.38 -24.97
C CYS A 148 9.17 -17.97 -23.60
N ILE A 149 7.88 -17.63 -23.51
CA ILE A 149 7.25 -17.18 -22.24
C ILE A 149 6.83 -18.38 -21.37
N CYS A 150 6.76 -19.58 -21.95
CA CYS A 150 6.29 -20.80 -21.30
C CYS A 150 7.23 -21.40 -20.25
N GLN A 151 8.43 -20.83 -20.03
CA GLN A 151 9.39 -21.37 -19.05
C GLN A 151 9.75 -20.35 -17.95
N THR A 152 9.20 -19.14 -18.00
CA THR A 152 9.66 -18.01 -17.17
C THR A 152 8.79 -17.72 -15.95
N CYS A 153 7.68 -18.44 -15.76
CA CYS A 153 6.70 -18.20 -14.69
C CYS A 153 6.54 -19.46 -13.82
N LEU A 154 6.24 -19.28 -12.53
CA LEU A 154 6.07 -20.38 -11.58
C LEU A 154 4.93 -21.34 -11.95
N GLU A 155 3.82 -20.82 -12.49
CA GLU A 155 2.70 -21.63 -12.99
C GLU A 155 3.11 -22.58 -14.11
N ALA A 156 4.07 -22.19 -14.96
CA ALA A 156 4.54 -23.06 -16.02
C ALA A 156 5.49 -24.16 -15.51
N GLN A 157 6.30 -23.87 -14.49
CA GLN A 157 7.10 -24.92 -13.82
C GLN A 157 6.19 -25.95 -13.13
N PHE A 158 5.11 -25.48 -12.50
CA PHE A 158 4.07 -26.33 -11.94
C PHE A 158 3.39 -27.19 -13.02
N ALA A 159 2.94 -26.59 -14.13
CA ALA A 159 2.29 -27.31 -15.23
C ALA A 159 3.21 -28.34 -15.90
N MET A 160 4.51 -28.05 -15.99
CA MET A 160 5.53 -28.96 -16.52
C MET A 160 6.01 -30.00 -15.49
N THR A 161 5.46 -29.99 -14.27
CA THR A 161 5.82 -30.86 -13.13
C THR A 161 7.28 -30.76 -12.65
N TYR A 162 8.03 -29.77 -13.14
CA TYR A 162 9.40 -29.54 -12.69
C TYR A 162 9.41 -28.78 -11.37
N PHE A 163 10.09 -29.34 -10.37
CA PHE A 163 10.25 -28.71 -9.04
C PHE A 163 8.91 -28.29 -8.40
N MET A 164 7.87 -29.11 -8.62
CA MET A 164 6.49 -28.86 -8.22
C MET A 164 6.33 -28.42 -6.74
N PRO A 165 7.03 -29.01 -5.75
CA PRO A 165 6.91 -28.56 -4.36
C PRO A 165 7.38 -27.12 -4.15
N PHE A 166 8.46 -26.70 -4.83
CA PHE A 166 8.95 -25.33 -4.79
C PHE A 166 7.95 -24.38 -5.47
N ALA A 167 7.46 -24.74 -6.65
CA ALA A 167 6.54 -23.92 -7.42
C ALA A 167 5.23 -23.65 -6.65
N LEU A 168 4.66 -24.70 -6.05
CA LEU A 168 3.46 -24.60 -5.20
C LEU A 168 3.68 -23.70 -3.98
N MET A 169 4.77 -23.95 -3.23
CA MET A 169 5.09 -23.14 -2.05
C MET A 169 5.28 -21.68 -2.42
N MET A 170 6.06 -21.41 -3.47
CA MET A 170 6.41 -20.05 -3.86
C MET A 170 5.21 -19.28 -4.40
N ASN A 171 4.33 -19.93 -5.18
CA ASN A 171 3.05 -19.34 -5.59
C ASN A 171 2.22 -18.94 -4.37
N SER A 172 2.08 -19.84 -3.40
CA SER A 172 1.33 -19.57 -2.17
C SER A 172 1.91 -18.38 -1.37
N VAL A 173 3.24 -18.32 -1.22
CA VAL A 173 3.94 -17.22 -0.55
C VAL A 173 3.74 -15.90 -1.28
N LEU A 174 3.93 -15.87 -2.61
CA LEU A 174 3.75 -14.66 -3.41
C LEU A 174 2.30 -14.16 -3.39
N SER A 175 1.32 -15.05 -3.49
CA SER A 175 -0.09 -14.69 -3.37
C SER A 175 -0.39 -14.04 -2.01
N ARG A 176 0.10 -14.62 -0.91
CA ARG A 176 -0.06 -14.02 0.43
C ARG A 176 0.65 -12.67 0.54
N LEU A 177 1.87 -12.54 0.02
CA LEU A 177 2.58 -11.26 -0.02
C LEU A 177 1.79 -10.20 -0.78
N VAL A 178 1.27 -10.52 -1.98
CA VAL A 178 0.45 -9.60 -2.77
C VAL A 178 -0.78 -9.14 -1.99
N VAL A 179 -1.48 -10.06 -1.33
CA VAL A 179 -2.65 -9.71 -0.50
C VAL A 179 -2.24 -8.78 0.64
N LEU A 180 -1.18 -9.10 1.38
CA LEU A 180 -0.70 -8.27 2.49
C LEU A 180 -0.27 -6.86 2.02
N PHE A 181 0.46 -6.76 0.91
CA PHE A 181 0.84 -5.46 0.32
C PHE A 181 -0.36 -4.69 -0.18
N LYS A 182 -1.35 -5.34 -0.81
CA LYS A 182 -2.60 -4.68 -1.22
C LYS A 182 -3.37 -4.15 -0.02
N THR A 183 -3.45 -4.92 1.07
CA THR A 183 -4.09 -4.45 2.30
C THR A 183 -3.36 -3.24 2.87
N LEU A 184 -2.03 -3.27 2.98
CA LEU A 184 -1.26 -2.11 3.44
C LEU A 184 -1.40 -0.90 2.51
N LEU A 185 -1.41 -1.12 1.20
CA LEU A 185 -1.57 -0.08 0.20
C LEU A 185 -2.93 0.59 0.33
N ALA A 186 -4.00 -0.20 0.49
CA ALA A 186 -5.35 0.33 0.75
C ALA A 186 -5.37 1.18 2.04
N ARG A 187 -4.74 0.71 3.13
CA ARG A 187 -4.63 1.49 4.38
C ARG A 187 -3.83 2.78 4.20
N ALA A 188 -2.77 2.76 3.40
CA ALA A 188 -1.99 3.96 3.11
C ALA A 188 -2.79 4.98 2.29
N ILE A 189 -3.57 4.52 1.30
CA ILE A 189 -4.46 5.38 0.49
C ILE A 189 -5.57 5.97 1.35
N GLU A 190 -6.23 5.15 2.17
CA GLU A 190 -7.27 5.60 3.12
C GLU A 190 -6.71 6.66 4.08
N SER A 191 -5.54 6.39 4.67
CA SER A 191 -4.88 7.31 5.62
C SER A 191 -4.46 8.62 4.95
N HIS A 192 -3.94 8.55 3.72
CA HIS A 192 -3.57 9.72 2.93
C HIS A 192 -4.78 10.60 2.64
N GLY A 193 -5.87 9.99 2.15
CA GLY A 193 -7.12 10.69 1.87
C GLY A 193 -7.70 11.33 3.14
N ALA A 194 -7.71 10.59 4.24
CA ALA A 194 -8.17 11.08 5.53
C ALA A 194 -7.38 12.29 6.03
N ILE A 195 -6.05 12.19 6.13
CA ILE A 195 -5.21 13.31 6.59
C ILE A 195 -5.40 14.53 5.69
N THR A 196 -5.41 14.33 4.37
CA THR A 196 -5.57 15.41 3.39
C THR A 196 -6.91 16.14 3.57
N LEU A 197 -8.01 15.39 3.69
CA LEU A 197 -9.35 15.95 3.81
C LEU A 197 -9.60 16.58 5.18
N LEU A 198 -9.18 15.91 6.26
CA LEU A 198 -9.32 16.42 7.63
C LEU A 198 -8.50 17.69 7.85
N TYR A 199 -7.24 17.69 7.40
CA TYR A 199 -6.40 18.89 7.49
C TYR A 199 -7.00 20.05 6.67
N LEU A 200 -7.49 19.80 5.46
CA LEU A 200 -8.15 20.84 4.67
C LEU A 200 -9.43 21.35 5.35
N ASN A 201 -10.25 20.44 5.91
CA ASN A 201 -11.47 20.78 6.66
C ASN A 201 -11.15 21.72 7.82
N GLU A 202 -10.19 21.35 8.67
CA GLU A 202 -9.78 22.17 9.80
C GLU A 202 -9.18 23.51 9.38
N VAL A 203 -8.44 23.56 8.27
CA VAL A 203 -7.96 24.82 7.71
C VAL A 203 -9.12 25.68 7.19
N THR A 204 -10.15 25.10 6.57
CA THR A 204 -11.33 25.87 6.10
C THR A 204 -12.12 26.47 7.26
N LYS A 205 -12.26 25.75 8.36
CA LYS A 205 -12.93 26.24 9.58
C LYS A 205 -12.12 27.35 10.25
N SER A 206 -10.80 27.19 10.33
CA SER A 206 -9.92 28.05 11.13
C SER A 206 -9.40 29.28 10.38
N ASN A 207 -9.15 29.16 9.08
CA ASN A 207 -8.68 30.25 8.22
C ASN A 207 -9.13 30.06 6.76
N PRO A 208 -10.37 30.48 6.42
CA PRO A 208 -10.93 30.32 5.07
C PRO A 208 -10.07 30.93 3.97
N LEU A 209 -9.36 32.03 4.24
CA LEU A 209 -8.51 32.72 3.26
C LEU A 209 -7.32 31.85 2.82
N ARG A 210 -6.85 30.95 3.68
CA ARG A 210 -5.72 30.04 3.41
C ARG A 210 -6.16 28.68 2.86
N ALA A 211 -7.45 28.37 2.87
CA ALA A 211 -7.98 27.09 2.40
C ALA A 211 -7.61 26.80 0.93
N LYS A 212 -7.77 27.79 0.04
CA LYS A 212 -7.46 27.62 -1.40
C LYS A 212 -5.97 27.32 -1.63
N VAL A 213 -5.09 28.06 -0.95
CA VAL A 213 -3.63 27.85 -1.05
C VAL A 213 -3.26 26.47 -0.50
N THR A 214 -3.85 26.08 0.62
CA THR A 214 -3.60 24.77 1.25
C THR A 214 -4.08 23.63 0.36
N ALA A 215 -5.25 23.75 -0.28
CA ALA A 215 -5.72 22.77 -1.25
C ALA A 215 -4.75 22.59 -2.43
N VAL A 216 -4.14 23.68 -2.91
CA VAL A 216 -3.10 23.62 -3.96
C VAL A 216 -1.83 22.93 -3.45
N GLN A 217 -1.41 23.21 -2.22
CA GLN A 217 -0.25 22.55 -1.60
C GLN A 217 -0.47 21.03 -1.46
N LEU A 218 -1.66 20.64 -1.01
CA LEU A 218 -2.04 19.24 -0.84
C LEU A 218 -2.08 18.46 -2.17
N ARG A 219 -2.37 19.12 -3.29
CA ARG A 219 -2.23 18.50 -4.63
C ARG A 219 -0.80 18.08 -4.94
N GLY A 220 0.20 18.72 -4.33
CA GLY A 220 1.60 18.31 -4.43
C GLY A 220 1.87 16.92 -3.85
N TYR A 221 0.97 16.39 -3.02
CA TYR A 221 1.03 15.06 -2.45
C TYR A 221 0.08 14.07 -3.13
N GLN A 222 -0.40 14.37 -4.34
CA GLN A 222 -1.33 13.50 -5.03
C GLN A 222 -0.72 12.11 -5.28
N MET A 223 -1.45 11.05 -4.91
CA MET A 223 -1.03 9.69 -5.23
C MET A 223 -1.12 9.42 -6.73
N PRO A 224 -0.12 8.76 -7.33
CA PRO A 224 -0.15 8.40 -8.75
C PRO A 224 -1.36 7.51 -9.10
N ALA A 225 -2.02 7.79 -10.24
CA ALA A 225 -3.24 7.08 -10.63
C ALA A 225 -3.05 5.57 -10.81
N ASN A 226 -1.88 5.15 -11.30
CA ASN A 226 -1.51 3.73 -11.44
C ASN A 226 -1.45 3.01 -10.09
N VAL A 227 -1.04 3.69 -9.02
CA VAL A 227 -0.97 3.12 -7.67
C VAL A 227 -2.38 2.90 -7.11
N ILE A 228 -3.29 3.86 -7.33
CA ILE A 228 -4.70 3.75 -6.92
C ILE A 228 -5.39 2.59 -7.65
N GLN A 229 -5.11 2.42 -8.95
CA GLN A 229 -5.66 1.29 -9.72
C GLN A 229 -5.22 -0.07 -9.17
N ILE A 230 -3.95 -0.20 -8.76
CA ILE A 230 -3.41 -1.46 -8.20
C ILE A 230 -4.09 -1.84 -6.87
N ALA A 231 -4.56 -0.87 -6.10
CA ALA A 231 -5.28 -1.12 -4.85
C ALA A 231 -6.75 -1.54 -5.07
N ASN A 232 -7.35 -1.16 -6.20
CA ASN A 232 -8.76 -1.40 -6.51
C ASN A 232 -9.01 -2.68 -7.34
N VAL A 233 -7.94 -3.31 -7.84
CA VAL A 233 -7.93 -4.61 -8.57
C VAL A 233 -7.48 -5.69 -7.61
#